data_AF-A0A9D7ZV17-F1
#
_entry.id   AF-A0A9D7ZV17-F1
#
_cell.length_a   1.000
_cell.length_b   1.000
_cell.length_c   1.000
_cell.angle_alpha   90.00
_cell.angle_beta   90.00
_cell.angle_gamma   90.00
#
_symmetry.space_group_name_H-M   'P 1'
#
loop_
_entity.id
_entity.type
_entity.pdbx_description
1 polymer ?
#
loop_
_entity_poly.entity_id
_entity_poly.type
_entity_poly.pdbx_seq_one_letter_code
_entity_poly.pdbx_strand_id
1 'polypeptide(L)' 'MAVGLALLGIFTTGYIFVPLSFLASIIALFSGQVLWGIFGILLSFAGLLTSPVLLTFLGIAWLASIVGL' A
#
# COMPACT_ATOMS: atom_id res chain seq x y z
N MET A 1 -7.50 3.87 12.41
CA MET A 1 -6.05 3.59 12.26
C MET A 1 -5.66 3.15 10.85
N ALA A 2 -6.40 2.24 10.19
CA ALA A 2 -6.06 1.74 8.85
C ALA A 2 -5.91 2.84 7.77
N VAL A 3 -6.84 3.80 7.72
CA VAL A 3 -6.82 4.90 6.74
C VAL A 3 -5.59 5.79 6.88
N GLY A 4 -5.13 6.06 8.11
CA GLY A 4 -3.94 6.89 8.36
C GLY A 4 -2.66 6.22 7.85
N LEU A 5 -2.50 4.92 8.12
CA LEU A 5 -1.39 4.13 7.59
C LEU A 5 -1.43 4.08 6.05
N ALA A 6 -2.62 3.96 5.48
CA ALA A 6 -2.78 3.89 4.03
C ALA A 6 -2.42 5.22 3.33
N LEU A 7 -2.78 6.36 3.93
CA LEU A 7 -2.35 7.68 3.45
C LEU A 7 -0.83 7.87 3.55
N LEU A 8 -0.20 7.40 4.63
CA LEU A 8 1.26 7.39 4.76
C LEU A 8 1.92 6.51 3.68
N GLY A 9 1.31 5.40 3.31
CA GLY A 9 1.76 4.53 2.22
C GLY A 9 1.76 5.20 0.85
N ILE A 10 0.82 6.12 0.60
CA ILE A 10 0.75 6.88 -0.65
C ILE A 10 1.92 7.86 -0.76
N PHE A 11 2.20 8.64 0.30
CA PHE A 11 3.12 9.78 0.21
C PHE A 11 4.55 9.52 0.69
N THR A 12 4.81 8.40 1.37
CA THR A 12 6.12 8.15 2.00
C THR A 12 6.69 6.78 1.63
N THR A 13 6.82 5.90 2.62
CA THR A 13 7.52 4.62 2.53
C THR A 13 6.52 3.52 2.19
N GLY A 14 6.09 3.49 0.93
CA GLY A 14 5.03 2.58 0.47
C GLY A 14 5.28 1.11 0.83
N TYR A 15 6.52 0.65 0.78
CA TYR A 15 6.87 -0.76 1.07
C TYR A 15 6.61 -1.19 2.53
N ILE A 16 6.55 -0.25 3.48
CA ILE A 16 6.24 -0.54 4.89
C ILE A 16 4.75 -0.31 5.16
N PHE A 17 4.27 0.87 4.76
CA PHE A 17 2.95 1.34 5.17
C PHE A 17 1.80 0.69 4.41
N VAL A 18 2.01 0.26 3.16
CA VAL A 18 0.97 -0.42 2.36
C VAL A 18 0.62 -1.81 2.91
N PRO A 19 1.58 -2.70 3.24
CA PRO A 19 1.26 -3.97 3.89
C PRO A 19 0.63 -3.80 5.27
N LEU A 20 1.14 -2.85 6.07
CA LEU A 20 0.61 -2.54 7.40
C LEU A 20 -0.83 -2.00 7.34
N SER A 21 -1.14 -1.13 6.38
CA SER A 21 -2.50 -0.62 6.21
C SER A 21 -3.47 -1.72 5.76
N PHE A 22 -3.02 -2.64 4.90
CA PHE A 22 -3.83 -3.78 4.47
C PHE A 22 -4.17 -4.72 5.65
N LEU A 23 -3.17 -5.06 6.47
CA LEU A 23 -3.39 -5.88 7.67
C LEU A 23 -4.29 -5.17 8.68
N ALA A 24 -4.06 -3.88 8.94
CA ALA A 24 -4.89 -3.08 9.84
C ALA A 24 -6.35 -3.01 9.35
N SER A 25 -6.56 -2.99 8.03
CA SER A 25 -7.89 -3.04 7.43
C SER A 25 -8.60 -4.36 7.59
N ILE A 26 -7.88 -5.48 7.43
CA ILE A 26 -8.44 -6.82 7.68
C ILE A 26 -8.87 -6.94 9.14
N ILE A 27 -8.03 -6.49 10.08
CA ILE A 27 -8.36 -6.47 11.51
C ILE A 27 -9.60 -5.58 11.76
N ALA A 28 -9.69 -4.42 11.11
CA ALA A 28 -10.84 -3.53 11.24
C ALA A 28 -12.16 -4.16 10.72
N LEU A 29 -12.11 -4.95 9.64
CA LEU A 29 -13.28 -5.70 9.15
C LEU A 29 -13.79 -6.68 10.20
N PHE A 30 -12.89 -7.47 10.82
CA PHE A 30 -13.27 -8.44 11.85
C PHE A 30 -13.63 -7.81 13.20
N SER A 31 -13.17 -6.58 13.47
CA SER A 31 -13.51 -5.82 14.68
C SER A 31 -14.86 -5.06 14.58
N GLY A 32 -15.65 -5.29 13.54
CA GLY A 32 -16.95 -4.63 13.33
C GLY A 32 -16.84 -3.21 12.74
N GLN A 33 -15.65 -2.72 12.43
CA GLN A 33 -15.43 -1.43 11.76
C GLN A 33 -15.41 -1.59 10.24
N VAL A 34 -16.51 -2.11 9.69
CA VAL A 34 -16.58 -2.56 8.28
C VAL A 34 -16.25 -1.44 7.28
N LEU A 35 -16.83 -0.25 7.46
CA LEU A 35 -16.56 0.92 6.61
C LEU A 35 -15.07 1.28 6.60
N TRP A 36 -14.45 1.36 7.78
CA TRP A 36 -13.03 1.70 7.93
C TRP A 36 -12.12 0.63 7.32
N GLY A 37 -12.50 -0.64 7.46
CA GLY A 37 -11.83 -1.76 6.83
C GLY A 37 -11.82 -1.63 5.31
N ILE A 38 -12.98 -1.45 4.69
CA ILE A 38 -13.13 -1.29 3.23
C ILE A 38 -12.32 -0.10 2.72
N PHE A 39 -12.46 1.08 3.34
CA PHE A 39 -11.71 2.26 2.93
C PHE A 39 -10.19 2.05 3.06
N GLY A 40 -9.71 1.45 4.14
CA GLY A 40 -8.27 1.19 4.27
C GLY A 40 -7.74 0.14 3.29
N ILE A 41 -8.57 -0.83 2.83
CA ILE A 41 -8.19 -1.75 1.75
C ILE A 41 -8.04 -0.96 0.45
N LEU A 42 -9.05 -0.16 0.09
CA LEU A 42 -9.01 0.67 -1.11
C LEU A 42 -7.82 1.63 -1.11
N LEU A 43 -7.55 2.30 0.02
CA LEU A 43 -6.38 3.17 0.13
C LEU A 43 -5.06 2.38 0.13
N SER A 44 -5.02 1.14 0.59
CA SER A 44 -3.79 0.31 0.48
C SER A 44 -3.47 0.00 -0.98
N PHE A 45 -4.48 -0.35 -1.78
CA PHE A 45 -4.31 -0.52 -3.23
C PHE A 45 -3.91 0.78 -3.91
N ALA A 46 -4.54 1.90 -3.53
CA ALA A 46 -4.13 3.21 -4.03
C ALA A 46 -2.66 3.49 -3.69
N GLY A 47 -2.22 3.22 -2.46
CA GLY A 47 -0.82 3.37 -2.04
C GLY A 47 0.14 2.46 -2.80
N LEU A 48 -0.23 1.21 -3.08
CA LEU A 48 0.58 0.31 -3.89
C LEU A 48 0.81 0.87 -5.30
N LEU A 49 -0.24 1.42 -5.90
CA LEU A 49 -0.23 1.90 -7.29
C LEU A 49 0.33 3.32 -7.45
N THR A 50 0.29 4.14 -6.40
CA THR A 50 0.67 5.55 -6.48
C THR A 50 1.93 5.91 -5.70
N SER A 51 2.43 5.02 -4.83
CA SER A 51 3.63 5.31 -4.04
C SER A 51 4.84 5.51 -4.96
N PRO A 52 5.50 6.68 -4.93
CA PRO A 52 6.65 6.97 -5.78
C PRO A 52 7.79 5.97 -5.59
N VAL A 53 8.01 5.51 -4.35
CA VAL A 53 9.06 4.56 -4.01
C VAL A 53 8.80 3.18 -4.63
N LEU A 54 7.56 2.67 -4.52
CA LEU A 54 7.18 1.37 -5.10
C LEU A 54 7.22 1.40 -6.63
N LEU A 55 6.74 2.48 -7.24
CA LEU A 55 6.82 2.66 -8.70
C LEU A 55 8.26 2.75 -9.19
N THR A 56 9.15 3.37 -8.42
CA THR A 56 10.59 3.41 -8.74
C THR A 56 11.20 2.01 -8.71
N PHE A 57 10.90 1.20 -7.68
CA PHE A 57 11.36 -0.18 -7.63
C PHE A 57 10.82 -1.01 -8.80
N LEU A 58 9.53 -0.84 -9.14
CA LEU A 58 8.93 -1.52 -10.27
C LEU A 58 9.60 -1.12 -11.60
N GLY A 59 9.87 0.17 -11.80
CA GLY A 59 10.56 0.69 -12.99
C GLY A 59 12.00 0.19 -13.12
N ILE A 60 12.74 0.14 -12.01
CA ILE A 60 14.12 -0.41 -11.99
C ILE A 60 14.09 -1.92 -12.27
N ALA A 61 13.18 -2.67 -11.64
CA ALA A 61 13.05 -4.10 -11.87
C ALA A 61 12.69 -4.41 -13.33
N TRP A 62 11.79 -3.63 -13.92
CA TRP A 62 11.46 -3.73 -15.33
C TRP A 62 12.66 -3.43 -16.23
N LEU A 63 13.42 -2.38 -15.94
CA LEU A 63 14.63 -2.04 -16.70
C LEU A 63 15.69 -3.15 -16.60
N ALA A 64 15.93 -3.69 -15.40
CA ALA A 64 16.86 -4.80 -15.17
C ALA A 64 16.47 -6.04 -16.01
N SER A 65 15.17 -6.37 -16.05
CA SER A 65 14.66 -7.50 -16.83
C SER A 65 14.92 -7.39 -18.34
N ILE A 66 15.01 -6.16 -18.87
CA ILE A 66 15.29 -5.91 -20.29
C ILE A 66 16.79 -5.88 -20.57
N VAL A 67 17.59 -5.35 -19.64
CA VAL A 67 19.05 -5.21 -19.77
C VAL A 67 19.78 -6.52 -19.41
N GLY A 68 19.07 -7.51 -18.85
CA GLY A 68 19.61 -8.85 -18.56
C GLY A 68 20.47 -8.90 -17.29
N LEU A 69 20.24 -7.98 -16.36
CA LEU A 69 20.76 -8.00 -14.98
C LEU A 69 19.75 -8.69 -14.07
#